data_AF-A0A2G9RPI5-F1
#
_entry.id   AF-A0A2G9RPI5-F1
#
_cell.length_a   1.000
_cell.length_b   1.000
_cell.length_c   1.000
_cell.angle_alpha   90.00
_cell.angle_beta   90.00
_cell.angle_gamma   90.00
#
_symmetry.space_group_name_H-M   'P 1'
#
loop_
_entity.id
_entity.type
_entity.pdbx_description
1 polymer ?
#
loop_
_entity_poly.entity_id
_entity_poly.type
_entity_poly.pdbx_seq_one_letter_code
_entity_poly.pdbx_strand_id
1 'polypeptide(L)'
;MIDIVCCPTPFLVGLLSSSLPKLKELPVEEALMVNLGSDRFIRQMDDEDALLPRKLQAALEQALERKSELIEYNTLNGLVSEVFIRFFVETIGHYSLFLAQNERGERVFQREAFRKSVASKSIRRFLEVFMESQMFAGFIQDRELRKCRAKGLFEQRVEQYLEELPEHEQSGVNKFWRGLGECAPI
;
A
#
# COMPACT_ATOMS: atom_id res chain seq x y z
N MET A 1 15.97 14.00 21.96
CA MET A 1 15.38 13.72 20.63
C MET A 1 14.89 12.27 20.48
N ILE A 2 14.84 11.48 21.56
CA ILE A 2 14.02 10.25 21.57
C ILE A 2 12.54 10.61 21.78
N ASP A 3 12.28 11.78 22.33
CA ASP A 3 10.99 12.29 22.81
C ASP A 3 9.95 12.43 21.68
N ILE A 4 10.38 12.41 20.41
CA ILE A 4 9.50 12.38 19.22
C ILE A 4 8.55 11.18 19.21
N VAL A 5 8.92 10.08 19.86
CA VAL A 5 8.07 8.88 20.01
C VAL A 5 6.82 9.12 20.88
N CYS A 6 6.73 10.26 21.56
CA CYS A 6 5.54 10.69 22.29
C CYS A 6 4.62 11.59 21.45
N CYS A 7 4.92 11.77 20.16
CA CYS A 7 4.09 12.59 19.28
C CYS A 7 2.75 11.89 19.01
N PRO A 8 1.62 12.60 19.09
CA PRO A 8 0.30 12.00 18.82
C PRO A 8 0.05 11.73 17.33
N THR A 9 0.87 12.26 16.42
CA THR A 9 0.72 12.02 14.98
C THR A 9 1.52 10.79 14.54
N PRO A 10 1.07 10.03 13.53
CA PRO A 10 1.82 8.89 13.01
C PRO A 10 3.28 9.25 12.67
N PHE A 11 4.22 8.38 13.06
CA PHE A 11 5.65 8.57 12.81
C PHE A 11 6.32 7.24 12.43
N LEU A 12 7.47 7.35 11.74
CA LEU A 12 8.39 6.23 11.51
C LEU A 12 9.79 6.68 11.91
N VAL A 13 10.37 6.03 12.92
CA VAL A 13 11.66 6.42 13.50
C VAL A 13 12.52 5.18 13.74
N GLY A 14 13.79 5.25 13.32
CA GLY A 14 14.81 4.26 13.66
C GLY A 14 15.55 4.65 14.93
N LEU A 15 15.64 3.73 15.89
CA LEU A 15 16.37 3.94 17.15
C LEU A 15 17.45 2.87 17.33
N LEU A 16 18.58 3.26 17.90
CA LEU A 16 19.62 2.31 18.30
C LEU A 16 19.15 1.51 19.52
N SER A 17 19.53 0.23 19.60
CA SER A 17 19.15 -0.64 20.72
C SER A 17 19.60 -0.11 22.10
N SER A 18 20.68 0.69 22.14
CA SER A 18 21.14 1.40 23.35
C SER A 18 20.14 2.42 23.90
N SER A 19 19.14 2.82 23.10
CA SER A 19 18.11 3.77 23.48
C SER A 19 16.89 3.12 24.14
N LEU A 20 16.80 1.78 24.12
CA LEU A 20 15.67 1.03 24.68
C LEU A 20 15.41 1.30 26.19
N PRO A 21 16.43 1.42 27.07
CA PRO A 21 16.18 1.75 28.47
C PRO A 21 15.46 3.09 28.64
N LYS A 22 15.92 4.12 27.92
CA LYS A 22 15.32 5.45 27.93
C LYS A 22 13.91 5.47 27.34
N LEU A 23 13.65 4.62 26.33
CA LEU A 23 12.33 4.51 25.72
C LEU A 23 11.28 3.98 26.70
N LYS A 24 11.66 3.10 27.63
CA LYS A 24 10.75 2.57 28.67
C LYS A 24 10.34 3.61 29.70
N GLU A 25 11.10 4.70 29.83
CA GLU A 25 10.80 5.81 30.74
C GLU A 25 9.82 6.82 30.12
N LEU A 26 9.56 6.73 28.80
CA LEU A 26 8.69 7.64 28.08
C LEU A 26 7.25 7.11 28.03
N PRO A 27 6.24 7.99 28.06
CA PRO A 27 4.83 7.64 27.97
C PRO A 27 4.43 7.33 26.51
N VAL A 28 5.03 6.28 25.94
CA VAL A 28 4.63 5.78 24.61
C VAL A 28 3.44 4.86 24.82
N GLU A 29 2.27 5.25 24.35
CA GLU A 29 1.03 4.46 24.51
C GLU A 29 0.74 3.65 23.24
N GLU A 30 0.60 4.30 22.08
CA GLU A 30 0.19 3.67 20.81
C GLU A 30 1.35 3.60 19.80
N ALA A 31 2.22 2.60 19.91
CA ALA A 31 3.31 2.40 18.97
C ALA A 31 3.61 0.92 18.68
N LEU A 32 3.68 0.58 17.39
CA LEU A 32 4.25 -0.67 16.89
C LEU A 32 5.78 -0.61 16.97
N MET A 33 6.41 -1.59 17.62
CA MET A 33 7.86 -1.60 17.81
C MET A 33 8.47 -2.93 17.40
N VAL A 34 9.50 -2.89 16.55
CA VAL A 34 10.20 -4.07 16.03
C VAL A 34 11.69 -3.99 16.33
N ASN A 35 12.26 -5.07 16.85
CA ASN A 35 13.69 -5.25 16.96
C ASN A 35 14.21 -5.97 15.71
N LEU A 36 14.81 -5.20 14.80
CA LEU A 36 15.36 -5.72 13.55
C LEU A 36 16.57 -6.66 13.75
N GLY A 37 17.32 -6.51 14.84
CA GLY A 37 18.49 -7.36 15.12
C GLY A 37 18.14 -8.76 15.61
N SER A 38 16.95 -8.93 16.20
CA SER A 38 16.45 -10.23 16.65
C SER A 38 15.24 -10.72 15.85
N ASP A 39 14.78 -9.95 14.87
CA ASP A 39 13.56 -10.20 14.09
C ASP A 39 12.31 -10.47 14.96
N ARG A 40 12.06 -9.59 15.94
CA ARG A 40 10.94 -9.76 16.88
C ARG A 40 10.22 -8.46 17.18
N PHE A 41 8.90 -8.54 17.32
CA PHE A 41 8.11 -7.45 17.89
C PHE A 41 8.47 -7.23 19.37
N ILE A 42 8.71 -5.98 19.73
CA ILE A 42 8.81 -5.50 21.11
C ILE A 42 7.43 -5.14 21.64
N ARG A 43 6.58 -4.56 20.78
CA ARG A 43 5.20 -4.17 21.06
C ARG A 43 4.36 -4.25 19.78
N GLN A 44 3.13 -4.73 19.91
CA GLN A 44 2.12 -4.85 18.85
C GLN A 44 0.85 -4.09 19.27
N MET A 45 0.03 -3.73 18.29
CA MET A 45 -1.24 -3.00 18.42
C MET A 45 -2.47 -3.90 18.28
N ASP A 46 -2.27 -5.20 18.04
CA ASP A 46 -3.28 -6.26 17.96
C ASP A 46 -4.27 -6.12 16.78
N ASP A 47 -3.97 -5.26 15.81
CA ASP A 47 -4.76 -5.06 14.59
C ASP A 47 -4.01 -5.45 13.31
N GLU A 48 -2.73 -5.82 13.40
CA GLU A 48 -1.83 -6.05 12.27
C GLU A 48 -2.38 -7.08 11.27
N ASP A 49 -2.93 -8.18 11.77
CA ASP A 49 -3.51 -9.28 10.97
C ASP A 49 -4.87 -8.93 10.35
N ALA A 50 -5.48 -7.81 10.76
CA ALA A 50 -6.78 -7.36 10.29
C ALA A 50 -6.71 -6.20 9.29
N LEU A 51 -5.55 -5.55 9.15
CA LEU A 51 -5.37 -4.39 8.28
C LEU A 51 -5.49 -4.76 6.80
N LEU A 52 -4.95 -5.91 6.38
CA LEU A 52 -4.94 -6.33 4.98
C LEU A 52 -6.00 -7.40 4.71
N PRO A 53 -6.60 -7.44 3.50
CA PRO A 53 -7.40 -8.59 3.10
C PRO A 53 -6.52 -9.85 3.13
N ARG A 54 -6.85 -10.85 3.96
CA ARG A 54 -6.07 -12.11 4.14
C ARG A 54 -5.53 -12.72 2.85
N LYS A 55 -6.36 -12.65 1.83
CA LYS A 55 -6.07 -13.09 0.48
C LYS A 55 -4.89 -12.31 -0.13
N LEU A 56 -4.93 -10.99 -0.09
CA LEU A 56 -3.82 -10.14 -0.55
C LEU A 56 -2.57 -10.32 0.32
N GLN A 57 -2.75 -10.46 1.63
CA GLN A 57 -1.66 -10.73 2.56
C GLN A 57 -0.93 -12.04 2.23
N ALA A 58 -1.65 -13.16 2.12
CA ALA A 58 -1.05 -14.47 1.87
C ALA A 58 -0.25 -14.52 0.56
N ALA A 59 -0.72 -13.81 -0.46
CA ALA A 59 -0.01 -13.79 -1.72
C ALA A 59 1.08 -12.70 -1.80
N LEU A 60 1.03 -11.67 -0.94
CA LEU A 60 2.17 -10.79 -0.67
C LEU A 60 3.29 -11.61 0.00
N GLU A 61 2.97 -12.36 1.05
CA GLU A 61 3.88 -13.28 1.76
C GLU A 61 4.50 -14.28 0.78
N GLN A 62 3.68 -14.99 0.01
CA GLN A 62 4.17 -15.94 -1.00
C GLN A 62 5.08 -15.30 -2.05
N ALA A 63 4.76 -14.08 -2.49
CA ALA A 63 5.57 -13.37 -3.48
C ALA A 63 6.91 -12.87 -2.91
N LEU A 64 6.99 -12.64 -1.60
CA LEU A 64 8.22 -12.28 -0.89
C LEU A 64 9.06 -13.52 -0.59
N GLU A 65 8.46 -14.61 -0.09
CA GLU A 65 9.13 -15.88 0.24
C GLU A 65 9.77 -16.54 -0.99
N ARG A 66 9.05 -16.64 -2.10
CA ARG A 66 9.57 -17.24 -3.34
C ARG A 66 10.80 -16.51 -3.91
N LYS A 67 11.03 -15.26 -3.51
CA LYS A 67 12.04 -14.38 -4.10
C LYS A 67 13.26 -14.17 -3.21
N SER A 68 13.22 -14.60 -1.95
CA SER A 68 14.40 -14.60 -1.07
C SER A 68 15.40 -15.71 -1.40
N GLU A 69 14.96 -16.76 -2.11
CA GLU A 69 15.82 -17.90 -2.50
C GLU A 69 16.67 -17.62 -3.75
N LEU A 70 16.39 -16.52 -4.45
CA LEU A 70 16.96 -16.19 -5.74
C LEU A 70 17.48 -14.74 -5.70
N ILE A 71 18.82 -14.58 -5.83
CA ILE A 71 19.51 -13.41 -6.43
C ILE A 71 20.17 -12.38 -5.47
N GLU A 72 21.23 -11.75 -5.99
CA GLU A 72 21.93 -10.55 -5.50
C GLU A 72 21.01 -9.41 -5.00
N TYR A 73 21.44 -8.73 -3.93
CA TYR A 73 20.68 -7.69 -3.20
C TYR A 73 19.99 -6.62 -4.06
N ASN A 74 20.60 -6.17 -5.17
CA ASN A 74 20.01 -5.11 -6.00
C ASN A 74 18.77 -5.60 -6.77
N THR A 75 18.76 -6.87 -7.20
CA THR A 75 17.61 -7.47 -7.88
C THR A 75 16.48 -7.75 -6.88
N LEU A 76 16.83 -8.13 -5.66
CA LEU A 76 15.85 -8.34 -4.58
C LEU A 76 15.07 -7.04 -4.28
N ASN A 77 15.74 -5.89 -4.17
CA ASN A 77 15.07 -4.60 -3.91
C ASN A 77 14.05 -4.23 -5.01
N GLY A 78 14.42 -4.44 -6.28
CA GLY A 78 13.51 -4.23 -7.41
C GLY A 78 12.30 -5.17 -7.36
N LEU A 79 12.54 -6.45 -7.07
CA LEU A 79 11.51 -7.47 -6.95
C LEU A 79 10.54 -7.23 -5.79
N VAL A 80 11.04 -6.81 -4.63
CA VAL A 80 10.22 -6.45 -3.47
C VAL A 80 9.36 -5.23 -3.81
N SER A 81 9.95 -4.19 -4.41
CA SER A 81 9.25 -3.00 -4.85
C SER A 81 8.12 -3.32 -5.83
N GLU A 82 8.38 -4.23 -6.78
CA GLU A 82 7.40 -4.70 -7.76
C GLU A 82 6.17 -5.35 -7.12
N VAL A 83 6.38 -6.19 -6.11
CA VAL A 83 5.31 -6.86 -5.38
C VAL A 83 4.39 -5.84 -4.71
N PHE A 84 4.94 -4.82 -4.06
CA PHE A 84 4.16 -3.75 -3.43
C PHE A 84 3.47 -2.84 -4.46
N ILE A 85 4.14 -2.48 -5.56
CA ILE A 85 3.52 -1.68 -6.63
C ILE A 85 2.31 -2.42 -7.19
N ARG A 86 2.44 -3.72 -7.46
CA ARG A 86 1.34 -4.52 -7.98
C ARG A 86 0.17 -4.58 -7.00
N PHE A 87 0.44 -4.75 -5.70
CA PHE A 87 -0.61 -4.65 -4.67
C PHE A 87 -1.38 -3.33 -4.76
N PHE A 88 -0.70 -2.19 -4.87
CA PHE A 88 -1.37 -0.88 -4.99
C PHE A 88 -2.07 -0.69 -6.33
N VAL A 89 -1.50 -1.17 -7.44
CA VAL A 89 -2.15 -1.09 -8.76
C VAL A 89 -3.47 -1.85 -8.75
N GLU A 90 -3.52 -3.03 -8.14
CA GLU A 90 -4.74 -3.84 -8.10
C GLU A 90 -5.78 -3.31 -7.10
N THR A 91 -5.34 -2.71 -6.00
CA THR A 91 -6.26 -2.18 -4.97
C THR A 91 -6.76 -0.78 -5.29
N ILE A 92 -5.91 0.10 -5.80
CA ILE A 92 -6.23 1.52 -6.01
C ILE A 92 -5.95 2.03 -7.42
N GLY A 93 -5.38 1.25 -8.34
CA GLY A 93 -4.98 1.72 -9.67
C GLY A 93 -6.12 2.27 -10.53
N HIS A 94 -7.35 1.82 -10.29
CA HIS A 94 -8.56 2.31 -10.96
C HIS A 94 -9.02 3.71 -10.50
N TYR A 95 -8.31 4.36 -9.57
CA TYR A 95 -8.66 5.69 -9.04
C TYR A 95 -8.89 6.73 -10.14
N SER A 96 -8.16 6.65 -11.26
CA SER A 96 -8.20 7.62 -12.35
C SER A 96 -9.58 7.69 -13.01
N LEU A 97 -10.32 6.58 -13.01
CA LEU A 97 -11.70 6.49 -13.52
C LEU A 97 -12.70 7.27 -12.65
N PHE A 98 -12.31 7.61 -11.42
CA PHE A 98 -13.15 8.30 -10.43
C PHE A 98 -12.68 9.73 -10.16
N LEU A 99 -11.77 10.27 -10.99
CA LEU A 99 -11.43 11.68 -11.00
C LEU A 99 -12.32 12.41 -12.02
N ALA A 100 -13.42 12.99 -11.54
CA ALA A 100 -14.38 13.71 -12.38
C ALA A 100 -14.15 15.23 -12.32
N GLN A 101 -14.57 15.96 -13.35
CA GLN A 101 -14.61 17.43 -13.27
C GLN A 101 -15.90 17.89 -12.59
N ASN A 102 -15.79 18.82 -11.64
CA ASN A 102 -16.93 19.50 -11.05
C ASN A 102 -17.40 20.66 -11.97
N GLU A 103 -18.46 21.35 -11.55
CA GLU A 103 -19.03 22.50 -12.28
C GLU A 103 -18.05 23.67 -12.48
N ARG A 104 -16.97 23.72 -11.69
CA ARG A 104 -15.90 24.72 -11.76
C ARG A 104 -14.73 24.27 -12.65
N GLY A 105 -14.81 23.09 -13.25
CA GLY A 105 -13.74 22.48 -14.06
C GLY A 105 -12.60 21.90 -13.22
N GLU A 106 -12.75 21.82 -11.90
CA GLU A 106 -11.75 21.24 -10.99
C GLU A 106 -11.90 19.73 -10.98
N ARG A 107 -10.78 19.00 -10.92
CA ARG A 107 -10.80 17.54 -10.75
C ARG A 107 -11.11 17.22 -9.29
N VAL A 108 -12.13 16.40 -9.08
CA VAL A 108 -12.58 15.95 -7.76
C VAL A 108 -12.68 14.43 -7.77
N PHE A 109 -12.10 13.82 -6.73
CA PHE A 109 -12.14 12.38 -6.54
C PHE A 109 -13.47 11.90 -5.95
N GLN A 110 -14.15 11.02 -6.67
CA GLN A 110 -15.43 10.42 -6.29
C GLN A 110 -15.22 9.23 -5.34
N ARG A 111 -14.80 9.53 -4.10
CA ARG A 111 -14.43 8.55 -3.06
C ARG A 111 -15.41 7.39 -2.91
N GLU A 112 -16.71 7.68 -2.79
CA GLU A 112 -17.74 6.66 -2.57
C GLU A 112 -17.97 5.78 -3.80
N ALA A 113 -17.92 6.36 -5.00
CA ALA A 113 -18.07 5.62 -6.25
C ALA A 113 -16.87 4.70 -6.48
N PHE A 114 -15.65 5.21 -6.22
CA PHE A 114 -14.42 4.43 -6.25
C PHE A 114 -14.51 3.20 -5.35
N ARG A 115 -14.85 3.37 -4.06
CA ARG A 115 -15.00 2.24 -3.14
C ARG A 115 -16.08 1.24 -3.61
N LYS A 116 -17.22 1.73 -4.08
CA LYS A 116 -18.36 0.87 -4.48
C LYS A 116 -18.11 0.10 -5.78
N SER A 117 -17.20 0.58 -6.63
CA SER A 117 -16.84 -0.09 -7.89
C SER A 117 -16.15 -1.44 -7.68
N VAL A 118 -15.53 -1.64 -6.52
CA VAL A 118 -14.84 -2.89 -6.17
C VAL A 118 -15.85 -3.96 -5.76
N ALA A 119 -15.93 -5.06 -6.52
CA ALA A 119 -16.84 -6.16 -6.21
C ALA A 119 -16.52 -6.84 -4.86
N SER A 120 -15.22 -7.05 -4.59
CA SER A 120 -14.73 -7.75 -3.40
C SER A 120 -15.06 -7.02 -2.10
N LYS A 121 -15.81 -7.68 -1.20
CA LYS A 121 -16.18 -7.12 0.12
C LYS A 121 -14.95 -6.87 1.00
N SER A 122 -13.96 -7.76 0.98
CA SER A 122 -12.75 -7.62 1.80
C SER A 122 -11.89 -6.44 1.35
N ILE A 123 -11.78 -6.23 0.03
CA ILE A 123 -11.03 -5.10 -0.51
C ILE A 123 -11.79 -3.79 -0.26
N ARG A 124 -13.13 -3.79 -0.35
CA ARG A 124 -13.93 -2.62 0.05
C ARG A 124 -13.71 -2.24 1.52
N ARG A 125 -13.62 -3.22 2.42
CA ARG A 125 -13.34 -2.97 3.84
C ARG A 125 -11.93 -2.42 4.05
N PHE A 126 -10.93 -2.95 3.34
CA PHE A 126 -9.58 -2.40 3.34
C PHE A 126 -9.57 -0.94 2.86
N LEU A 127 -10.20 -0.65 1.71
CA LEU A 127 -10.27 0.71 1.18
C LEU A 127 -10.98 1.66 2.13
N GLU A 128 -12.03 1.22 2.81
CA GLU A 128 -12.73 2.02 3.83
C GLU A 128 -11.77 2.56 4.91
N VAL A 129 -10.82 1.74 5.37
CA VAL A 129 -9.81 2.15 6.36
C VAL A 129 -8.64 2.89 5.70
N PHE A 130 -8.07 2.32 4.64
CA PHE A 130 -6.87 2.85 3.98
C PHE A 130 -7.07 4.27 3.43
N MET A 131 -8.26 4.56 2.90
CA MET A 131 -8.56 5.88 2.36
C MET A 131 -8.70 6.96 3.44
N GLU A 132 -8.78 6.62 4.74
CA GLU A 132 -8.71 7.59 5.85
C GLU A 132 -7.26 7.98 6.17
N SER A 133 -6.27 7.30 5.58
CA SER A 133 -4.85 7.61 5.81
C SER A 133 -4.42 8.91 5.16
N GLN A 134 -3.46 9.60 5.80
CA GLN A 134 -2.80 10.78 5.23
C GLN A 134 -2.06 10.45 3.92
N MET A 135 -1.52 9.24 3.80
CA MET A 135 -0.86 8.79 2.56
C MET A 135 -1.82 8.78 1.38
N PHE A 136 -3.03 8.22 1.56
CA PHE A 136 -4.04 8.22 0.50
C PHE A 136 -4.56 9.63 0.19
N ALA A 137 -4.79 10.44 1.22
CA ALA A 137 -5.23 11.83 1.04
C ALA A 137 -4.22 12.64 0.21
N GLY A 138 -2.93 12.59 0.56
CA GLY A 138 -1.87 13.24 -0.21
C GLY A 138 -1.75 12.70 -1.64
N PHE A 139 -1.83 11.37 -1.79
CA PHE A 139 -1.83 10.71 -3.10
C PHE A 139 -2.92 11.24 -4.03
N ILE A 140 -4.17 11.40 -3.54
CA ILE A 140 -5.29 11.92 -4.32
C ILE A 140 -5.15 13.41 -4.57
N GLN A 141 -4.83 14.19 -3.54
CA GLN A 141 -4.66 15.65 -3.64
C GLN A 141 -3.64 16.03 -4.72
N ASP A 142 -2.50 15.33 -4.75
CA ASP A 142 -1.47 15.51 -5.78
C ASP A 142 -2.00 15.30 -7.20
N ARG A 143 -3.00 14.43 -7.37
CA ARG A 143 -3.60 14.06 -8.67
C ARG A 143 -4.73 14.97 -9.08
N GLU A 144 -5.49 15.49 -8.12
CA GLU A 144 -6.46 16.55 -8.34
C GLU A 144 -5.77 17.85 -8.79
N LEU A 145 -4.63 18.18 -8.17
CA LEU A 145 -3.83 19.37 -8.49
C LEU A 145 -2.91 19.20 -9.71
N ARG A 146 -2.66 17.97 -10.18
CA ARG A 146 -1.64 17.69 -11.19
C ARG A 146 -1.95 18.37 -12.53
N LYS A 147 -1.14 19.37 -12.89
CA LYS A 147 -1.15 20.03 -14.21
C LYS A 147 -0.24 19.34 -15.25
N CYS A 148 0.82 18.65 -14.81
CA CYS A 148 1.85 18.06 -15.69
C CYS A 148 1.71 16.54 -15.83
N ARG A 149 1.97 16.01 -17.04
CA ARG A 149 1.78 14.61 -17.45
C ARG A 149 2.96 13.68 -17.13
N ALA A 150 3.97 14.10 -16.38
CA ALA A 150 5.08 13.21 -16.03
C ALA A 150 4.54 11.99 -15.25
N LYS A 151 4.69 10.79 -15.83
CA LYS A 151 4.21 9.52 -15.28
C LYS A 151 5.33 8.88 -14.48
N GLY A 152 5.07 8.58 -13.21
CA GLY A 152 5.95 7.75 -12.39
C GLY A 152 5.75 6.26 -12.71
N LEU A 153 6.55 5.42 -12.05
CA LEU A 153 6.47 3.97 -12.20
C LEU A 153 5.06 3.44 -11.88
N PHE A 154 4.42 3.97 -10.84
CA PHE A 154 3.06 3.58 -10.49
C PHE A 154 2.07 3.87 -11.63
N GLU A 155 2.10 5.07 -12.22
CA GLU A 155 1.24 5.42 -13.35
C GLU A 155 1.48 4.53 -14.57
N GLN A 156 2.73 4.19 -14.87
CA GLN A 156 3.06 3.25 -15.95
C GLN A 156 2.43 1.86 -15.71
N ARG A 157 2.48 1.37 -14.47
CA ARG A 157 1.90 0.07 -14.12
C ARG A 157 0.37 0.09 -14.10
N VAL A 158 -0.24 1.20 -13.71
CA VAL A 158 -1.69 1.38 -13.82
C VAL A 158 -2.15 1.32 -15.27
N GLU A 159 -1.43 1.96 -16.20
CA GLU A 159 -1.80 1.93 -17.63
C GLU A 159 -1.72 0.52 -18.20
N GLN A 160 -0.61 -0.18 -17.98
CA GLN A 160 -0.47 -1.60 -18.36
C GLN A 160 -1.60 -2.45 -17.78
N TYR A 161 -1.91 -2.24 -16.49
CA TYR A 161 -2.96 -2.98 -15.82
C TYR A 161 -4.33 -2.77 -16.46
N LEU A 162 -4.68 -1.52 -16.77
CA LEU A 162 -5.95 -1.12 -17.36
C LEU A 162 -6.08 -1.58 -18.82
N GLU A 163 -5.01 -1.52 -19.61
CA GLU A 163 -4.98 -1.98 -21.02
C GLU A 163 -5.26 -3.47 -21.14
N GLU A 164 -4.77 -4.26 -20.20
CA GLU A 164 -4.97 -5.69 -20.19
C GLU A 164 -6.33 -6.12 -19.55
N LEU A 165 -7.19 -5.20 -19.10
CA LEU A 165 -8.50 -5.56 -18.55
C LEU A 165 -9.44 -5.98 -19.70
N PRO A 166 -10.09 -7.16 -19.63
CA PRO A 166 -11.09 -7.52 -20.64
C PRO A 166 -12.28 -6.56 -20.56
N GLU A 167 -12.79 -6.10 -21.72
CA GLU A 167 -13.84 -5.06 -21.85
C GLU A 167 -15.12 -5.34 -21.02
N HIS A 168 -15.33 -6.58 -20.59
CA HIS A 168 -16.51 -7.02 -19.85
C HIS A 168 -16.37 -7.09 -18.31
N GLU A 169 -15.17 -6.93 -17.74
CA GLU A 169 -14.97 -6.90 -16.28
C GLU A 169 -14.65 -5.47 -15.81
N GLN A 170 -15.68 -4.67 -15.54
CA GLN A 170 -15.57 -3.32 -14.95
C GLN A 170 -14.96 -3.31 -13.53
N SER A 171 -14.56 -4.47 -12.99
CA SER A 171 -13.92 -4.63 -11.68
C SER A 171 -12.57 -5.31 -11.90
N GLY A 172 -11.56 -4.53 -12.31
CA GLY A 172 -10.16 -4.94 -12.38
C GLY A 172 -9.58 -5.25 -11.00
N VAL A 173 -10.02 -6.34 -10.39
CA VAL A 173 -9.69 -6.73 -9.01
C VAL A 173 -9.22 -8.20 -8.95
N ASN A 174 -9.08 -8.87 -10.10
CA ASN A 174 -8.93 -10.32 -10.15
C ASN A 174 -7.63 -10.86 -10.79
N LYS A 175 -6.62 -10.03 -11.08
CA LYS A 175 -5.41 -10.49 -11.80
C LYS A 175 -4.31 -11.07 -10.92
N PHE A 176 -4.15 -10.61 -9.68
CA PHE A 176 -3.22 -11.20 -8.73
C PHE A 176 -3.46 -12.70 -8.57
N TRP A 177 -4.74 -13.09 -8.50
CA TRP A 177 -5.18 -14.48 -8.35
C TRP A 177 -4.78 -15.38 -9.52
N ARG A 178 -4.71 -14.84 -10.75
CA ARG A 178 -4.32 -15.60 -11.94
C ARG A 178 -2.79 -15.63 -12.11
N GLY A 179 -2.10 -14.53 -11.83
CA GLY A 179 -0.65 -14.40 -12.04
C GLY A 179 0.24 -15.15 -11.04
N LEU A 180 -0.27 -15.61 -9.89
CA LEU A 180 0.52 -16.38 -8.90
C LEU A 180 0.87 -17.80 -9.38
N GLY A 181 0.19 -18.30 -10.41
CA GLY A 181 0.47 -19.56 -11.09
C GLY A 181 1.29 -19.42 -12.38
N GLU A 182 1.36 -18.20 -12.95
CA GLU A 182 2.02 -17.91 -14.22
C GLU A 182 2.95 -16.71 -14.06
N CYS A 183 3.97 -16.83 -13.22
CA CYS A 183 5.16 -16.00 -13.41
C CYS A 183 5.90 -16.55 -14.64
N ALA A 184 5.45 -16.16 -15.84
CA ALA A 184 6.33 -16.17 -16.98
C ALA A 184 7.50 -15.21 -16.66
N PRO A 185 8.76 -15.62 -16.89
CA PRO A 185 9.88 -14.72 -16.74
C PRO A 185 9.76 -13.59 -17.78
N ILE A 186 10.23 -12.40 -17.40
CA ILE A 186 10.59 -11.35 -18.34
C ILE A 186 11.74 -11.88 -19.21
#